data_AF-A0A380K197-F1
#
_entry.id   AF-A0A380K197-F1
#
_cell.length_a   1.000
_cell.length_b   1.000
_cell.length_c   1.000
_cell.angle_alpha   90.00
_cell.angle_beta   90.00
_cell.angle_gamma   90.00
#
_symmetry.space_group_name_H-M   'P 1'
#
loop_
_entity.id
_entity.type
_entity.pdbx_description
1 polymer ?
#
loop_
_entity_poly.entity_id
_entity_poly.type
_entity_poly.pdbx_seq_one_letter_code
_entity_poly.pdbx_strand_id
1 'polypeptide(L)' 'MKILKVSKSTLLRIKKQLAEYDLIKEVQQSTSSKGNLANRIYLGNLIVDDFDANDDELPGVSNLDQGVSK' A
#
# COMPACT_ATOMS: atom_id res chain seq x y z
N MET A 1 14.41 6.58 9.02
CA MET A 1 15.49 5.77 8.38
C MET A 1 16.06 4.71 9.34
N LYS A 2 15.24 4.14 10.25
CA LYS A 2 15.75 3.25 11.32
C LYS A 2 15.85 1.77 10.88
N ILE A 3 15.03 1.34 9.91
CA ILE A 3 14.93 -0.07 9.53
C ILE A 3 16.13 -0.52 8.69
N LEU A 4 16.42 0.19 7.60
CA LEU A 4 17.48 -0.21 6.65
C LEU A 4 18.85 0.41 6.97
N LYS A 5 18.92 1.40 7.88
CA LYS A 5 20.16 2.12 8.26
C LYS A 5 21.01 2.63 7.07
N VAL A 6 20.37 3.01 5.96
CA VAL A 6 21.05 3.53 4.75
C VAL A 6 20.89 5.05 4.61
N SER A 7 21.73 5.66 3.77
CA SER A 7 21.60 7.07 3.38
C SER A 7 20.31 7.35 2.60
N LYS A 8 19.92 8.64 2.50
CA LYS A 8 18.70 9.05 1.78
C LYS A 8 18.79 8.76 0.29
N SER A 9 19.96 9.01 -0.33
CA SER A 9 20.20 8.73 -1.75
C SER A 9 20.18 7.23 -2.04
N THR A 10 20.76 6.41 -1.15
CA THR A 10 20.72 4.96 -1.26
C THR A 10 19.28 4.44 -1.19
N LEU A 11 18.46 4.96 -0.26
CA LEU A 11 17.06 4.58 -0.14
C LEU A 11 16.26 4.93 -1.40
N LEU A 12 16.48 6.12 -1.97
CA LEU A 12 15.88 6.54 -3.24
C LEU A 12 16.24 5.59 -4.39
N ARG A 13 17.50 5.13 -4.45
CA ARG A 13 17.95 4.17 -5.46
C ARG A 13 17.27 2.81 -5.28
N ILE A 14 17.28 2.25 -4.07
CA ILE A 14 16.63 0.96 -3.77
C ILE A 14 15.16 0.99 -4.19
N LYS A 15 14.46 2.06 -3.82
CA LYS A 15 13.05 2.26 -4.14
C LYS A 15 12.78 2.29 -5.65
N LYS A 16 13.63 2.96 -6.43
CA LYS A 16 13.53 2.95 -7.91
C LYS A 16 13.70 1.55 -8.46
N GLN A 17 14.74 0.84 -8.01
CA GLN A 17 15.00 -0.54 -8.46
C GLN A 17 13.83 -1.48 -8.13
N LEU A 18 13.28 -1.40 -6.91
CA LEU A 18 12.13 -2.24 -6.53
C LEU A 18 10.89 -1.95 -7.39
N ALA A 19 10.67 -0.70 -7.78
CA ALA A 19 9.57 -0.34 -8.68
C ALA A 19 9.84 -0.78 -10.13
N GLU A 20 11.09 -0.68 -10.62
CA GLU A 20 11.49 -1.15 -11.96
C GLU A 20 11.33 -2.67 -12.14
N TYR A 21 11.47 -3.44 -11.07
CA TYR A 21 11.25 -4.89 -11.07
C TYR A 21 9.81 -5.29 -10.66
N ASP A 22 8.87 -4.34 -10.60
CA ASP A 22 7.48 -4.56 -10.19
C ASP A 22 7.30 -5.22 -8.80
N LEU A 23 8.32 -5.13 -7.94
CA LEU A 23 8.29 -5.69 -6.59
C LEU A 23 7.50 -4.82 -5.61
N ILE A 24 7.38 -3.52 -5.91
CA ILE A 24 6.56 -2.58 -5.14
C ILE A 24 5.75 -1.67 -6.06
N LYS A 25 4.54 -1.30 -5.63
CA LYS A 25 3.67 -0.34 -6.32
C LYS A 25 3.31 0.82 -5.40
N GLU A 26 3.45 2.04 -5.89
CA GLU A 26 2.94 3.23 -5.20
C GLU A 26 1.40 3.25 -5.33
N VAL A 27 0.70 3.26 -4.20
CA VAL A 27 -0.78 3.24 -4.19
C VAL A 27 -1.38 4.55 -3.70
N GLN A 28 -0.61 5.36 -2.98
CA GLN A 28 -1.09 6.63 -2.48
C GLN A 28 0.06 7.61 -2.30
N GLN A 29 -0.20 8.86 -2.69
CA GLN A 29 0.63 10.00 -2.36
C GLN A 29 -0.25 11.04 -1.67
N SER A 30 0.11 11.43 -0.45
CA SER A 30 -0.51 12.55 0.25
C SER A 30 0.53 13.64 0.46
N THR A 31 0.13 14.90 0.36
CA THR A 31 0.98 16.03 0.72
C THR A 31 0.53 16.58 2.07
N SER A 32 1.50 16.93 2.93
CA SER A 32 1.18 17.72 4.12
C SER A 32 0.61 19.08 3.70
N SER A 33 -0.29 19.65 4.50
CA SER A 33 -0.77 21.04 4.37
C SER A 33 0.35 22.08 4.31
N LYS A 34 1.56 21.74 4.77
CA LYS A 34 2.78 22.55 4.69
C LYS A 34 3.69 22.24 3.48
N GLY A 35 3.19 21.49 2.50
CA GLY A 35 3.77 21.32 1.15
C GLY A 35 5.02 20.45 1.00
N ASN A 36 5.79 20.18 2.05
CA ASN A 36 7.15 19.64 1.89
C ASN A 36 7.35 18.15 2.14
N LEU A 37 6.40 17.47 2.81
CA LEU A 37 6.54 16.04 3.08
C LEU A 37 5.38 15.28 2.45
N ALA A 38 5.64 14.77 1.24
CA ALA A 38 4.70 13.87 0.59
C ALA A 38 4.84 12.48 1.24
N ASN A 39 3.81 12.03 1.96
CA ASN A 39 3.75 10.68 2.48
C ASN A 39 3.34 9.76 1.34
N ARG A 40 4.15 8.75 1.06
CA ARG A 40 3.94 7.82 -0.06
C ARG A 40 3.80 6.40 0.48
N ILE A 41 2.73 5.72 0.08
CA ILE A 41 2.44 4.35 0.48
C ILE A 41 2.81 3.42 -0.67
N TYR A 42 3.63 2.42 -0.36
CA TYR A 42 4.04 1.35 -1.27
C TYR A 42 3.51 0.02 -0.76
N LEU A 43 2.89 -0.77 -1.63
CA LEU A 43 2.59 -2.18 -1.38
C LEU A 43 3.63 -3.04 -2.09
N GLY A 44 4.08 -4.13 -1.46
CA GLY A 44 5.01 -5.10 -2.05
C GLY A 44 4.31 -6.41 -2.40
N ASN A 45 4.77 -7.10 -3.45
CA ASN A 45 4.22 -8.36 -3.98
C ASN A 45 2.69 -8.47 -3.87
N LEU A 46 1.99 -7.85 -4.82
CA LEU A 46 0.56 -8.08 -4.99
C LEU A 46 0.40 -9.51 -5.53
N ILE A 47 -0.06 -10.43 -4.69
CA ILE A 47 -0.72 -11.63 -5.20
C ILE A 47 -2.01 -11.11 -5.80
N VAL A 48 -2.03 -10.98 -7.13
CA VAL A 48 -3.32 -10.97 -7.82
C VAL A 48 -3.78 -12.39 -7.69
N ASP A 49 -4.54 -12.67 -6.62
CA ASP A 49 -5.48 -13.77 -6.71
C ASP A 49 -6.32 -13.37 -7.91
N ASP A 50 -6.16 -14.07 -9.02
CA ASP A 50 -7.10 -14.04 -10.12
C ASP A 50 -8.43 -14.56 -9.53
N PHE A 51 -9.11 -13.71 -8.76
CA PHE A 51 -10.52 -13.84 -8.49
C PHE A 51 -11.14 -13.57 -9.86
N ASP A 52 -11.29 -14.66 -10.61
CA ASP A 52 -12.22 -14.72 -11.71
C ASP A 52 -13.52 -14.12 -11.18
N ALA A 53 -13.83 -12.90 -11.63
CA ALA A 53 -15.03 -12.16 -11.27
C ALA A 53 -16.30 -12.81 -11.87
N ASN A 54 -16.31 -14.14 -11.99
CA ASN A 54 -17.40 -14.98 -12.42
C ASN A 54 -17.85 -15.95 -11.32
N ASP A 55 -17.25 -15.94 -10.12
CA ASP A 55 -17.76 -16.71 -8.99
C ASP A 55 -18.63 -15.80 -8.11
N ASP A 56 -19.95 -15.86 -8.36
CA ASP A 56 -21.03 -15.12 -7.68
C ASP A 56 -21.21 -15.50 -6.19
N GLU A 57 -20.20 -16.04 -5.51
CA GLU A 57 -20.25 -16.37 -4.09
C GLU A 57 -18.98 -15.93 -3.34
N LEU A 58 -18.89 -14.63 -3.06
CA LEU A 58 -18.05 -14.17 -1.94
C LEU A 58 -18.74 -14.57 -0.62
N PRO A 59 -18.06 -15.30 0.30
CA PRO A 59 -18.63 -15.60 1.61
C PRO A 59 -18.81 -14.28 2.36
N GLY A 60 -20.07 -14.01 2.74
CA GLY A 60 -20.51 -12.74 3.26
C GLY A 60 -19.59 -12.17 4.34
N VAL A 61 -19.10 -10.95 4.11
CA VAL A 61 -18.58 -10.09 5.17
C VAL A 61 -19.77 -9.74 6.07
N SER A 62 -19.97 -10.52 7.12
CA SER A 62 -20.92 -10.16 8.18
C SER A 62 -20.45 -8.83 8.76
N ASN A 63 -21.26 -7.78 8.57
CA ASN A 63 -21.05 -6.48 9.20
C ASN A 63 -21.00 -6.69 10.72
N LEU A 64 -19.79 -6.79 11.27
CA LEU A 64 -19.58 -6.76 12.71
C LEU A 64 -19.56 -5.29 13.11
N ASP A 65 -20.48 -4.94 14.01
CA ASP A 65 -20.61 -3.65 14.69
C ASP A 65 -21.39 -2.54 13.94
N GLN A 66 -22.72 -2.63 13.96
CA GLN A 66 -23.53 -1.43 14.14
C GLN A 66 -23.86 -1.31 15.63
N GLY A 67 -23.08 -0.48 16.31
CA GLY A 67 -23.30 -0.14 17.71
C GLY A 67 -24.75 0.25 17.98
N VAL A 68 -25.33 -0.40 18.98
CA VAL A 68 -26.60 -0.01 19.59
C VAL A 68 -26.42 1.41 20.16
N SER A 69 -27.06 2.39 19.55
CA SER A 69 -27.30 3.68 20.21
C SER A 69 -28.76 3.75 20.62
N LYS A 70 -28.94 4.11 21.89
CA LYS A 70 -30.19 4.16 22.67
C LYS A 70 -31.35 4.89 22.01
#